data_AF-A0A843H5Z3-F1
#
_entry.id   AF-A0A843H5Z3-F1
#
_cell.length_a   1.000
_cell.length_b   1.000
_cell.length_c   1.000
_cell.angle_alpha   90.00
_cell.angle_beta   90.00
_cell.angle_gamma   90.00
#
_symmetry.space_group_name_H-M   'P 1'
#
loop_
_entity.id
_entity.type
_entity.pdbx_description
1 polymer ?
#
loop_
_entity_poly.entity_id
_entity_poly.type
_entity_poly.pdbx_seq_one_letter_code
_entity_poly.pdbx_strand_id
1 'polypeptide(L)'
;MSFKSPADTAKAIASAATAKGEMPILKLAVLGFLAGAYIAFGGLLAEVANTGAVAGGVPIGISKLIFGGVFPVGLIMVVICGSELFTGDVMFMTMGLLDGKTDI
;
A
#
# COMPACT_ATOMS: atom_id res chain seq x y z
N MET A 1 -3.39 -18.85 17.36
CA MET A 1 -2.31 -17.85 17.22
C MET A 1 -2.85 -16.70 16.40
N SER A 2 -2.56 -15.45 16.80
CA SER A 2 -3.11 -14.25 16.12
C SER A 2 -2.52 -14.00 14.72
N PHE A 3 -1.45 -14.70 14.35
CA PHE A 3 -0.75 -14.55 13.07
C PHE A 3 -0.74 -15.87 12.30
N LYS A 4 -0.85 -15.77 10.97
CA LYS A 4 -0.79 -16.91 10.03
C LYS A 4 0.67 -17.33 9.79
N SER A 5 0.88 -18.60 9.48
CA SER A 5 2.17 -19.04 8.95
C SER A 5 2.45 -18.40 7.57
N PRO A 6 3.69 -18.37 7.09
CA PRO A 6 3.99 -17.88 5.74
C PRO A 6 3.18 -18.62 4.65
N ALA A 7 3.02 -19.94 4.76
CA ALA A 7 2.24 -20.74 3.82
C ALA A 7 0.75 -20.38 3.86
N ASP A 8 0.18 -20.19 5.05
CA ASP A 8 -1.22 -19.80 5.21
C ASP A 8 -1.48 -18.35 4.77
N THR A 9 -0.48 -17.47 4.93
CA THR A 9 -0.53 -16.09 4.43
C THR A 9 -0.54 -16.08 2.91
N ALA A 10 0.32 -16.84 2.25
CA ALA A 10 0.35 -16.94 0.79
C ALA A 10 -0.99 -17.43 0.22
N LYS A 11 -1.58 -18.49 0.81
CA LYS A 11 -2.92 -18.97 0.43
C LYS A 11 -4.00 -17.92 0.64
N ALA A 12 -3.92 -17.14 1.71
CA ALA A 12 -4.88 -16.07 1.98
C ALA A 12 -4.77 -14.93 0.96
N ILE A 13 -3.55 -14.55 0.57
CA ILE A 13 -3.28 -13.55 -0.47
C ILE A 13 -3.84 -14.04 -1.82
N ALA A 14 -3.52 -15.28 -2.22
CA ALA A 14 -4.03 -15.86 -3.46
C ALA A 14 -5.56 -15.93 -3.48
N SER A 15 -6.20 -16.28 -2.35
CA SER A 15 -7.66 -16.33 -2.24
C SER A 15 -8.31 -14.95 -2.32
N ALA A 16 -7.62 -13.88 -1.91
CA ALA A 16 -8.12 -12.51 -2.02
C ALA A 16 -8.09 -11.98 -3.47
N ALA A 17 -7.29 -12.60 -4.36
CA ALA A 17 -7.17 -12.20 -5.76
C ALA A 17 -8.49 -12.33 -6.53
N THR A 18 -9.27 -13.41 -6.30
CA THR A 18 -10.54 -13.63 -7.01
C THR A 18 -11.52 -12.47 -6.80
N ALA A 19 -11.71 -12.04 -5.54
CA ALA A 19 -12.61 -10.93 -5.23
C ALA A 19 -12.13 -9.57 -5.79
N LYS A 20 -10.80 -9.39 -5.90
CA LYS A 20 -10.20 -8.19 -6.51
C LYS A 20 -10.36 -8.20 -8.03
N GLY A 21 -10.16 -9.35 -8.68
CA GLY A 21 -10.31 -9.53 -10.13
C GLY A 21 -11.75 -9.35 -10.64
N GLU A 22 -12.75 -9.71 -9.84
CA GLU A 22 -14.17 -9.55 -10.19
C GLU A 22 -14.72 -8.14 -9.89
N MET A 23 -13.89 -7.20 -9.42
CA MET A 23 -14.35 -5.89 -9.02
C MET A 23 -14.83 -5.05 -10.23
N PRO A 24 -16.01 -4.40 -10.16
CA PRO A 24 -16.47 -3.52 -11.22
C PRO A 24 -15.47 -2.39 -11.49
N ILE A 25 -15.16 -2.14 -12.77
CA ILE A 25 -14.15 -1.16 -13.21
C ILE A 25 -14.37 0.22 -12.58
N LEU A 26 -15.62 0.69 -12.48
CA LEU A 26 -15.90 1.99 -11.87
C LEU A 26 -15.54 2.04 -10.38
N LYS A 27 -15.80 0.94 -9.65
CA LYS A 27 -15.43 0.82 -8.24
C LYS A 27 -13.91 0.78 -8.09
N LEU A 28 -13.24 -0.02 -8.92
CA LEU A 28 -11.77 -0.09 -8.96
C LEU A 28 -11.14 1.28 -9.26
N ALA A 29 -11.69 2.04 -10.21
CA ALA A 29 -11.20 3.37 -10.56
C ALA A 29 -11.33 4.36 -9.39
N VAL A 30 -12.47 4.36 -8.69
CA VAL A 30 -12.67 5.23 -7.52
C VAL A 30 -11.75 4.83 -6.36
N LEU A 31 -11.62 3.54 -6.07
CA LEU A 31 -10.73 3.04 -5.02
C LEU A 31 -9.26 3.29 -5.37
N GLY A 32 -8.87 3.17 -6.64
CA GLY A 32 -7.54 3.49 -7.13
C GLY A 32 -7.20 4.97 -7.01
N PHE A 33 -8.16 5.84 -7.34
CA PHE A 33 -8.01 7.28 -7.12
C PHE A 33 -7.82 7.61 -5.63
N LEU A 34 -8.64 7.03 -4.74
CA LEU A 34 -8.50 7.21 -3.30
C LEU A 34 -7.15 6.70 -2.79
N ALA A 35 -6.67 5.56 -3.28
CA ALA A 35 -5.35 5.05 -2.92
C ALA A 35 -4.25 6.06 -3.30
N GLY A 36 -4.32 6.64 -4.50
CA GLY A 36 -3.41 7.70 -4.94
C GLY A 36 -3.46 8.92 -4.02
N ALA A 37 -4.65 9.38 -3.63
CA ALA A 37 -4.81 10.49 -2.70
C ALA A 37 -4.17 10.20 -1.32
N TYR A 38 -4.36 8.99 -0.78
CA TYR A 38 -3.77 8.60 0.50
C TYR A 38 -2.24 8.53 0.45
N ILE A 39 -1.67 7.99 -0.62
CA ILE A 39 -0.21 8.00 -0.82
C ILE A 39 0.31 9.43 -0.96
N ALA A 40 -0.40 10.31 -1.69
CA ALA A 40 -0.03 11.71 -1.81
C ALA A 40 -0.06 12.45 -0.46
N PHE A 41 -1.04 12.19 0.41
CA PHE A 41 -1.08 12.76 1.75
C PHE A 41 0.09 12.28 2.63
N GLY A 42 0.41 10.98 2.60
CA GLY A 42 1.59 10.45 3.31
C GLY A 42 2.89 11.06 2.79
N GLY A 43 3.01 11.21 1.46
CA GLY A 43 4.15 11.86 0.80
C GLY A 43 4.29 13.33 1.17
N LEU A 44 3.19 14.09 1.15
CA LEU A 44 3.19 15.50 1.54
C LEU A 44 3.63 15.67 3.00
N LEU A 45 3.10 14.85 3.90
CA LEU A 45 3.49 14.89 5.32
C LEU A 45 4.99 14.56 5.50
N ALA A 46 5.48 13.53 4.81
CA ALA A 46 6.89 13.15 4.84
C ALA A 46 7.79 14.26 4.30
N GLU A 47 7.38 14.94 3.22
CA GLU A 47 8.11 16.05 2.65
C GLU A 47 8.15 17.25 3.62
N VAL A 48 7.01 17.67 4.16
CA VAL A 48 6.95 18.77 5.14
C VAL A 48 7.84 18.48 6.36
N ALA A 49 7.79 17.25 6.89
CA ALA A 49 8.62 16.85 8.02
C ALA A 49 10.12 16.86 7.67
N ASN A 50 10.49 16.34 6.50
CA ASN A 50 11.86 16.31 6.02
C ASN A 50 12.40 17.72 5.76
N THR A 51 11.68 18.55 5.01
CA THR A 51 12.10 19.91 4.69
C THR A 51 12.23 20.77 5.95
N GLY A 52 11.31 20.60 6.92
CA GLY A 52 11.41 21.24 8.23
C GLY A 52 12.66 20.80 9.01
N ALA A 53 12.99 19.50 9.00
CA ALA A 53 14.20 18.99 9.63
C ALA A 53 15.48 19.56 8.99
N VAL A 54 15.57 19.57 7.66
CA VAL A 54 16.71 20.17 6.94
C VAL A 54 16.84 21.66 7.27
N ALA A 55 15.73 22.42 7.24
CA ALA A 55 15.74 23.84 7.58
C ALA A 55 16.17 24.10 9.04
N GLY A 56 15.89 23.16 9.95
CA GLY A 56 16.34 23.17 11.33
C GLY A 56 17.79 22.75 11.56
N GLY A 57 18.56 22.46 10.50
CA GLY A 57 19.98 22.07 10.59
C GLY A 57 20.20 20.59 10.94
N VAL A 58 19.17 19.75 10.82
CA VAL A 58 19.30 18.30 11.06
C VAL A 58 20.19 17.68 9.97
N PRO A 59 21.14 16.78 10.32
CA PRO A 59 21.96 16.08 9.33
C PRO A 59 21.10 15.33 8.30
N ILE A 60 21.54 15.33 7.04
CA ILE A 60 20.78 14.75 5.91
C ILE A 60 20.37 13.29 6.17
N GLY A 61 21.25 12.48 6.76
CA GLY A 61 20.95 11.08 7.09
C GLY A 61 19.75 10.95 8.05
N ILE A 62 19.70 11.78 9.09
CA ILE A 62 18.58 11.81 10.04
C ILE A 62 17.33 12.37 9.37
N SER A 63 17.45 13.40 8.54
CA SER A 63 16.31 13.95 7.79
C SER A 63 15.67 12.90 6.87
N LYS A 64 16.46 12.08 6.18
CA LYS A 64 15.95 10.99 5.35
C LYS A 64 15.33 9.85 6.17
N LEU A 65 15.83 9.58 7.37
CA LEU A 65 15.17 8.67 8.31
C LEU A 65 13.81 9.21 8.75
N ILE A 66 13.67 10.52 8.99
CA ILE A 66 12.39 11.16 9.29
C ILE A 66 11.43 11.00 8.11
N PHE A 67 11.88 11.31 6.89
CA PHE A 67 11.07 11.10 5.68
C PHE A 67 10.55 9.66 5.60
N GLY A 68 11.46 8.67 5.70
CA GLY A 68 11.12 7.26 5.62
C GLY A 68 10.24 6.75 6.77
N GLY A 69 10.33 7.36 7.95
CA GLY A 69 9.49 7.02 9.10
C GLY A 69 8.07 7.58 9.00
N VAL A 70 7.89 8.71 8.32
CA VAL A 70 6.60 9.40 8.19
C VAL A 70 5.82 8.94 6.96
N PHE A 71 6.50 8.65 5.85
CA PHE A 71 5.87 8.21 4.60
C PHE A 71 4.85 7.04 4.74
N PRO A 72 5.09 6.01 5.59
CA PRO A 72 4.18 4.86 5.73
C PRO A 72 2.76 5.21 6.18
N VAL A 73 2.51 6.42 6.71
CA VAL A 73 1.15 6.90 7.01
C VAL A 73 0.23 6.81 5.79
N GLY A 74 0.75 7.05 4.58
CA GLY A 74 -0.01 6.89 3.34
C GLY A 74 -0.49 5.44 3.13
N LEU A 75 0.41 4.47 3.31
CA LEU A 75 0.08 3.04 3.20
C LEU A 75 -0.88 2.58 4.31
N ILE A 76 -0.75 3.10 5.52
CA ILE A 76 -1.66 2.80 6.63
C ILE A 76 -3.09 3.23 6.28
N MET A 77 -3.26 4.42 5.70
CA MET A 77 -4.57 4.88 5.22
C MET A 77 -5.14 3.99 4.12
N VAL A 78 -4.31 3.57 3.15
CA VAL A 78 -4.72 2.64 2.08
C VAL A 78 -5.29 1.34 2.66
N VAL A 79 -4.62 0.76 3.67
CA VAL A 79 -5.05 -0.50 4.30
C VAL A 79 -6.32 -0.33 5.13
N ILE A 80 -6.41 0.72 5.95
CA ILE A 80 -7.57 0.95 6.84
C ILE A 80 -8.82 1.30 6.02
N CYS A 81 -8.67 2.16 5.01
CA CYS A 81 -9.79 2.57 4.16
C CYS A 81 -10.16 1.52 3.10
N GLY A 82 -9.33 0.49 2.90
CA GLY A 82 -9.58 -0.57 1.92
C GLY A 82 -9.55 -0.09 0.46
N SER A 83 -8.68 0.87 0.15
CA SER A 83 -8.49 1.35 -1.23
C SER A 83 -7.59 0.41 -2.03
N GLU A 84 -7.74 0.42 -3.36
CA GLU A 84 -7.01 -0.46 -4.27
C GLU A 84 -5.73 0.23 -4.75
N LEU A 85 -4.58 -0.26 -4.31
CA LEU A 85 -3.28 0.29 -4.67
C LEU A 85 -2.57 -0.67 -5.63
N PHE A 86 -2.18 -0.16 -6.80
CA PHE A 86 -1.58 -0.96 -7.88
C PHE A 86 -0.45 -1.89 -7.42
N THR A 87 0.49 -1.42 -6.59
CA THR A 87 1.60 -2.26 -6.11
C THR A 87 1.13 -3.44 -5.24
N GLY A 88 0.07 -3.25 -4.46
CA GLY A 88 -0.59 -4.31 -3.71
C GLY A 88 -1.35 -5.26 -4.64
N ASP A 89 -2.09 -4.72 -5.59
CA ASP A 89 -2.90 -5.52 -6.52
C ASP A 89 -2.03 -6.39 -7.42
N VAL A 90 -0.86 -5.92 -7.87
CA VAL A 90 0.13 -6.75 -8.56
C VAL A 90 0.52 -7.96 -7.71
N MET A 91 0.76 -7.78 -6.40
CA MET A 91 1.07 -8.90 -5.50
C MET A 91 -0.12 -9.87 -5.39
N PHE A 92 -1.34 -9.37 -5.14
CA PHE A 92 -2.52 -10.22 -5.01
C PHE A 92 -2.82 -10.99 -6.29
N MET A 93 -2.88 -10.30 -7.44
CA MET A 93 -3.21 -10.89 -8.73
C MET A 93 -2.14 -11.89 -9.19
N THR A 94 -0.86 -11.59 -8.99
CA THR A 94 0.22 -12.54 -9.33
C THR A 94 0.12 -13.83 -8.50
N MET A 95 -0.13 -13.70 -7.19
CA MET A 95 -0.32 -14.87 -6.33
C MET A 95 -1.57 -15.65 -6.68
N GLY A 96 -2.65 -14.96 -7.04
CA GLY A 96 -3.87 -15.60 -7.53
C GLY A 96 -3.63 -16.40 -8.80
N LEU A 97 -2.89 -15.83 -9.76
CA LEU A 97 -2.58 -16.50 -11.03
C LEU A 97 -1.73 -17.75 -10.81
N LEU A 98 -0.70 -17.66 -9.97
CA LEU A 98 0.19 -18.77 -9.66
C LEU A 98 -0.50 -19.91 -8.90
N ASP A 99 -1.52 -19.59 -8.08
CA ASP A 99 -2.31 -20.57 -7.30
C ASP A 99 -3.56 -21.06 -8.07
N GLY A 100 -3.79 -20.59 -9.30
CA GLY A 100 -4.96 -20.96 -10.12
C GLY A 100 -6.30 -20.41 -9.61
N LYS A 101 -6.28 -19.26 -8.92
CA LYS A 101 -7.44 -18.58 -8.32
C LYS A 101 -8.04 -17.48 -9.20
N THR A 102 -7.30 -17.02 -10.21
CA THR A 102 -7.71 -16.01 -11.18
C THR A 102 -7.02 -16.28 -12.51
N ASP A 103 -7.67 -15.88 -13.60
CA ASP A 103 -7.11 -15.91 -14.94
C ASP A 103 -6.55 -14.53 -15.34
N ILE A 104 -5.94 -14.46 -16.53
CA ILE A 104 -5.38 -13.22 -17.14
C ILE A 104 -6.51 -12.33 -17.65
#